data_AF-A0A4Q3ASB6-F1
#
_entry.id   AF-A0A4Q3ASB6-F1
#
_cell.length_a   1.000
_cell.length_b   1.000
_cell.length_c   1.000
_cell.angle_alpha   90.00
_cell.angle_beta   90.00
_cell.angle_gamma   90.00
#
_symmetry.space_group_name_H-M   'P 1'
#
loop_
_entity.id
_entity.type
_entity.pdbx_description
1 polymer ?
#
loop_
_entity_poly.entity_id
_entity_poly.type
_entity_poly.pdbx_seq_one_letter_code
_entity_poly.pdbx_strand_id
1 'polypeptide(L)'
;MFLVLGAMSFAAAPATACSMASGYKVPTNLELAIKGETIIIGEVIGERTGSNEWNHAVLVRPLTLLKGETLPDQVEIAGAAVAPPQVPVTLSAPGELRAPNPDAMSGYCVRYHFTKGGKLLLFLARDEQSQLVPFRSAFSRDSEDVADEDALWVKAVREYAAISLLPPEDQRRAIKSRIAALQAAGDSDSLAIARDLTIELSGKRRPPFD
;
A
#
# COMPACT_ATOMS: atom_id res chain seq x y z
N MET A 1 -18.59 -21.73 -55.06
CA MET A 1 -17.41 -22.05 -54.24
C MET A 1 -17.51 -21.21 -52.98
N PHE A 2 -18.02 -21.77 -51.88
CA PHE A 2 -18.26 -21.04 -50.63
C PHE A 2 -16.97 -21.02 -49.80
N LEU A 3 -16.43 -19.82 -49.55
CA LEU A 3 -15.31 -19.59 -48.64
C LEU A 3 -15.86 -19.47 -47.22
N VAL A 4 -15.57 -20.47 -46.38
CA VAL A 4 -15.89 -20.46 -44.95
C VAL A 4 -14.83 -19.61 -44.24
N LEU A 5 -15.24 -18.46 -43.70
CA LEU A 5 -14.44 -17.65 -42.79
C LEU A 5 -14.37 -18.34 -41.42
N GLY A 6 -13.24 -18.98 -41.13
CA GLY A 6 -12.96 -19.54 -39.80
C GLY A 6 -12.66 -18.44 -38.80
N ALA A 7 -13.60 -18.19 -37.88
CA ALA A 7 -13.38 -17.31 -36.74
C ALA A 7 -12.44 -17.99 -35.73
N MET A 8 -11.15 -17.63 -35.75
CA MET A 8 -10.22 -17.96 -34.68
C MET A 8 -10.62 -17.21 -33.41
N SER A 9 -11.31 -17.90 -32.50
CA SER A 9 -11.52 -17.45 -31.14
C SER A 9 -10.21 -17.66 -30.37
N PHE A 10 -9.37 -16.64 -30.27
CA PHE A 10 -8.30 -16.60 -29.29
C PHE A 10 -8.95 -16.48 -27.90
N ALA A 11 -9.07 -17.59 -27.19
CA ALA A 11 -9.34 -17.57 -25.77
C ALA A 11 -8.14 -16.90 -25.09
N ALA A 12 -8.32 -15.67 -24.60
CA ALA A 12 -7.32 -15.01 -23.77
C ALA A 12 -7.07 -15.89 -22.54
N ALA A 13 -5.89 -16.52 -22.47
CA ALA A 13 -5.47 -17.20 -21.26
C ALA A 13 -5.47 -16.15 -20.14
N PRO A 14 -6.05 -16.43 -18.95
CA PRO A 14 -5.99 -15.50 -17.84
C PRO A 14 -4.51 -15.24 -17.55
N ALA A 15 -4.12 -13.97 -17.59
CA ALA A 15 -2.77 -13.56 -17.19
C ALA A 15 -2.63 -13.89 -15.70
N THR A 16 -1.90 -14.96 -15.40
CA THR A 16 -1.51 -15.33 -14.04
C THR A 16 -0.38 -14.43 -13.57
N ALA A 17 -0.60 -13.11 -13.57
CA ALA A 17 0.47 -12.17 -13.21
C ALA A 17 0.90 -12.34 -11.75
N CYS A 18 -0.02 -12.81 -10.90
CA CYS A 18 0.23 -13.04 -9.49
C CYS A 18 -0.34 -14.39 -9.10
N SER A 19 0.45 -15.44 -9.32
CA SER A 19 0.17 -16.76 -8.76
C SER A 19 0.27 -16.68 -7.24
N MET A 20 -0.79 -16.21 -6.59
CA MET A 20 -0.88 -16.16 -5.14
C MET A 20 -1.02 -17.58 -4.60
N ALA A 21 -0.27 -17.88 -3.54
CA ALA A 21 -0.37 -19.16 -2.86
C ALA A 21 -1.82 -19.40 -2.38
N SER A 22 -2.25 -20.66 -2.41
CA SER A 22 -3.55 -21.06 -1.84
C SER A 22 -3.67 -20.56 -0.40
N GLY A 23 -4.79 -19.91 -0.07
CA GLY A 23 -5.02 -19.34 1.25
C GLY A 23 -4.40 -17.96 1.50
N TYR A 24 -3.78 -17.33 0.50
CA TYR A 24 -3.30 -15.96 0.61
C TYR A 24 -4.44 -15.00 1.03
N LYS A 25 -4.12 -14.12 1.97
CA LYS A 25 -5.00 -13.04 2.43
C LYS A 25 -4.23 -11.74 2.29
N VAL A 26 -4.85 -10.75 1.66
CA VAL A 26 -4.26 -9.41 1.58
C VAL A 26 -3.99 -8.91 3.01
N PRO A 27 -2.77 -8.43 3.32
CA PRO A 27 -2.47 -7.84 4.62
C PRO A 27 -3.41 -6.71 4.97
N THR A 28 -3.84 -6.64 6.24
CA THR A 28 -4.55 -5.45 6.73
C THR A 28 -3.56 -4.32 6.99
N ASN A 29 -4.05 -3.08 7.09
CA ASN A 29 -3.18 -1.94 7.39
C ASN A 29 -2.52 -2.07 8.76
N LEU A 30 -3.21 -2.66 9.73
CA LEU A 30 -2.63 -2.95 11.04
C LEU A 30 -1.55 -4.03 10.93
N GLU A 31 -1.74 -5.07 10.12
CA GLU A 31 -0.68 -6.06 9.88
C GLU A 31 0.53 -5.47 9.18
N LEU A 32 0.33 -4.56 8.21
CA LEU A 32 1.42 -3.79 7.60
C LEU A 32 2.13 -2.94 8.65
N ALA A 33 1.39 -2.27 9.54
CA ALA A 33 1.97 -1.49 10.63
C ALA A 33 2.73 -2.35 11.64
N ILE A 34 2.24 -3.55 11.97
CA ILE A 34 2.91 -4.49 12.88
C ILE A 34 4.20 -5.00 12.26
N LYS A 35 4.16 -5.46 11.02
CA LYS A 35 5.33 -6.00 10.34
C LYS A 35 6.34 -4.92 9.98
N GLY A 36 5.87 -3.71 9.66
CA GLY A 36 6.70 -2.61 9.22
C GLY A 36 7.59 -2.12 10.34
N GLU A 37 8.90 -2.18 10.15
CA GLU A 37 9.89 -1.61 11.06
C GLU A 37 9.86 -0.09 11.01
N THR A 38 9.67 0.45 9.80
CA THR A 38 9.68 1.88 9.52
C THR A 38 8.47 2.25 8.68
N ILE A 39 7.80 3.34 9.03
CA ILE A 39 6.71 3.92 8.26
C ILE A 39 7.04 5.39 8.04
N ILE A 40 7.06 5.82 6.78
CA ILE A 40 7.43 7.19 6.42
C ILE A 40 6.39 7.82 5.49
N ILE A 41 6.40 9.15 5.47
CA ILE A 41 5.96 9.93 4.32
C ILE A 41 7.23 10.37 3.58
N GLY A 42 7.28 10.19 2.27
CA GLY A 42 8.40 10.60 1.43
C GLY A 42 7.96 11.19 0.11
N GLU A 43 8.85 11.93 -0.55
CA GLU A 43 8.63 12.54 -1.86
C GLU A 43 9.35 11.76 -2.95
N VAL A 44 8.67 11.50 -4.06
CA VAL A 44 9.28 10.91 -5.26
C VAL A 44 10.20 11.92 -5.93
N ILE A 45 11.52 11.71 -5.82
CA ILE A 45 12.53 12.65 -6.35
C ILE A 45 13.03 12.27 -7.75
N GLY A 46 12.81 11.02 -8.16
CA GLY A 46 13.22 10.54 -9.47
C GLY A 46 13.16 9.02 -9.57
N GLU A 47 13.92 8.48 -10.51
CA GLU A 47 14.07 7.05 -10.72
C GLU A 47 15.52 6.70 -11.08
N ARG A 48 15.88 5.44 -10.85
CA ARG A 48 17.10 4.81 -11.33
C ARG A 48 16.72 3.81 -12.41
N THR A 49 17.14 4.07 -13.64
CA THR A 49 16.92 3.14 -14.76
C THR A 49 17.81 1.92 -14.62
N GLY A 50 17.25 0.73 -14.84
CA GLY A 50 17.97 -0.54 -14.84
C GLY A 50 18.23 -1.06 -16.25
N SER A 51 18.94 -2.18 -16.36
CA SER A 51 19.12 -2.89 -17.65
C SER A 51 17.85 -3.56 -18.17
N ASN A 52 16.84 -3.75 -17.31
CA ASN A 52 15.50 -4.22 -17.62
C ASN A 52 14.52 -3.70 -16.56
N GLU A 53 13.21 -3.79 -16.80
CA GLU A 53 12.14 -3.26 -15.93
C GLU A 53 12.24 -3.66 -14.44
N TRP A 54 12.76 -4.85 -14.14
CA TRP A 54 12.95 -5.35 -12.77
C TRP A 54 14.07 -4.63 -12.02
N ASN A 55 15.03 -4.08 -12.76
CA ASN A 55 16.17 -3.33 -12.23
C ASN A 55 15.88 -1.82 -12.10
N HIS A 56 14.70 -1.35 -12.54
CA HIS A 56 14.26 0.03 -12.31
C HIS A 56 13.94 0.23 -10.84
N ALA A 57 14.08 1.46 -10.35
CA ALA A 57 13.60 1.83 -9.03
C ALA A 57 13.10 3.27 -9.02
N VAL A 58 12.01 3.51 -8.30
CA VAL A 58 11.64 4.88 -7.91
C VAL A 58 12.43 5.28 -6.67
N LEU A 59 13.00 6.48 -6.72
CA LEU A 59 13.78 7.06 -5.63
C LEU A 59 12.87 7.98 -4.80
N VAL A 60 12.79 7.71 -3.51
CA VAL A 60 11.97 8.46 -2.57
C VAL A 60 12.87 9.11 -1.53
N ARG A 61 12.72 10.42 -1.36
CA ARG A 61 13.33 11.18 -0.26
C ARG A 61 12.37 11.18 0.92
N PRO A 62 12.71 10.54 2.04
CA PRO A 62 11.88 10.57 3.24
C PRO A 62 11.75 12.00 3.77
N LEU A 63 10.55 12.35 4.25
CA LEU A 63 10.23 13.67 4.78
C LEU A 63 9.83 13.59 6.27
N THR A 64 8.98 12.61 6.61
CA THR A 64 8.38 12.49 7.93
C THR A 64 8.40 11.04 8.38
N LEU A 65 8.80 10.81 9.63
CA LEU A 65 8.78 9.49 10.27
C LEU A 65 7.46 9.30 11.03
N LEU A 66 6.68 8.28 10.67
CA LEU A 66 5.44 7.90 11.38
C LEU A 66 5.68 6.75 12.38
N LYS A 67 6.62 5.85 12.06
CA LYS A 67 7.10 4.76 12.91
C LYS A 67 8.55 4.45 12.54
N GLY A 68 9.37 4.08 13.52
CA GLY A 68 10.77 3.70 13.32
C GLY A 68 11.69 4.51 14.24
N GLU A 69 12.99 4.20 14.21
CA GLU A 69 13.99 4.87 15.04
C GLU A 69 14.53 6.14 14.37
N THR A 70 14.84 6.04 13.08
CA THR A 70 15.49 7.11 12.31
C THR A 70 14.91 7.19 10.91
N LEU A 71 14.85 8.41 10.37
CA LEU A 71 14.49 8.64 8.99
C LEU A 71 15.64 8.15 8.07
N PRO A 72 15.39 7.26 7.09
CA PRO A 72 16.44 6.87 6.15
C PRO A 72 16.80 8.03 5.21
N ASP A 73 18.00 8.01 4.64
CA ASP A 73 18.43 9.05 3.69
C ASP A 73 17.65 8.99 2.38
N GLN A 74 17.40 7.76 1.91
CA GLN A 74 16.65 7.48 0.69
C GLN A 74 15.99 6.10 0.80
N VAL A 75 14.84 5.94 0.14
CA VAL A 75 14.16 4.66 -0.03
C VAL A 75 14.02 4.38 -1.52
N GLU A 76 14.26 3.14 -1.92
CA GLU A 76 14.05 2.68 -3.29
C GLU A 76 12.81 1.78 -3.36
N ILE A 77 11.94 2.06 -4.33
CA ILE A 77 10.85 1.14 -4.71
C ILE A 77 11.32 0.40 -5.96
N ALA A 78 11.96 -0.75 -5.79
CA ALA A 78 12.46 -1.58 -6.89
C ALA A 78 11.33 -2.05 -7.82
N GLY A 79 11.58 -2.30 -9.10
CA GLY A 79 10.56 -2.72 -10.07
C GLY A 79 9.40 -1.72 -10.19
N ALA A 80 9.70 -0.42 -10.05
CA ALA A 80 8.76 0.69 -10.25
C ALA A 80 9.42 1.80 -11.08
N ALA A 81 8.60 2.63 -11.70
CA ALA A 81 9.03 3.73 -12.55
C ALA A 81 8.27 5.03 -12.24
N VAL A 82 8.93 6.15 -12.49
CA VAL A 82 8.26 7.44 -12.59
C VAL A 82 7.52 7.47 -13.92
N ALA A 83 6.20 7.67 -13.87
CA ALA A 83 5.41 7.72 -15.08
C ALA A 83 5.82 8.91 -15.96
N PRO A 84 5.98 8.71 -17.28
CA PRO A 84 6.14 9.83 -18.22
C PRO A 84 4.97 10.81 -18.10
N PRO A 85 5.15 12.11 -18.39
CA PRO A 85 4.08 13.12 -18.24
C PRO A 85 2.78 12.83 -19.01
N GLN A 86 2.84 11.98 -20.04
CA GLN A 86 1.70 11.60 -20.88
C GLN A 86 0.96 10.37 -20.36
N VAL A 87 1.53 9.63 -19.40
CA VAL A 87 0.92 8.43 -18.81
C VAL A 87 0.24 8.86 -17.51
N PRO A 88 -1.10 8.78 -17.41
CA PRO A 88 -1.79 9.10 -16.18
C PRO A 88 -1.45 8.08 -15.10
N VAL A 89 -1.11 8.56 -13.91
CA VAL A 89 -0.99 7.74 -12.70
C VAL A 89 -2.30 7.83 -11.93
N THR A 90 -2.84 6.70 -11.50
CA THR A 90 -4.04 6.73 -10.66
C THR A 90 -3.64 7.11 -9.24
N LEU A 91 -4.20 8.21 -8.74
CA LEU A 91 -3.99 8.61 -7.36
C LEU A 91 -4.83 7.77 -6.39
N SER A 92 -4.29 7.52 -5.21
CA SER A 92 -5.02 6.89 -4.11
C SER A 92 -6.28 7.68 -3.75
N ALA A 93 -7.42 6.99 -3.62
CA ALA A 93 -8.68 7.62 -3.24
C ALA A 93 -8.59 8.21 -1.81
N PRO A 94 -8.82 9.53 -1.61
CA PRO A 94 -8.58 10.18 -0.31
C PRO A 94 -9.42 9.63 0.86
N GLY A 95 -10.61 9.09 0.57
CA GLY A 95 -11.54 8.53 1.55
C GLY A 95 -11.40 7.01 1.77
N GLU A 96 -10.47 6.36 1.08
CA GLU A 96 -10.34 4.90 1.08
C GLU A 96 -9.27 4.43 2.08
N LEU A 97 -9.63 3.47 2.92
CA LEU A 97 -8.72 2.89 3.92
C LEU A 97 -8.35 1.44 3.62
N ARG A 98 -9.04 0.71 2.76
CA ARG A 98 -8.90 -0.76 2.63
C ARG A 98 -8.66 -1.26 1.22
N ALA A 99 -9.33 -0.71 0.22
CA ALA A 99 -9.09 -1.08 -1.18
C ALA A 99 -7.69 -0.58 -1.60
N PRO A 100 -6.93 -1.32 -2.42
CA PRO A 100 -5.64 -0.85 -2.87
C PRO A 100 -5.81 0.28 -3.89
N ASN A 101 -4.74 1.01 -4.17
CA ASN A 101 -4.70 1.83 -5.38
C ASN A 101 -5.06 0.98 -6.63
N PRO A 102 -5.94 1.46 -7.53
CA PRO A 102 -6.33 0.73 -8.75
C PRO A 102 -5.15 0.29 -9.62
N ASP A 103 -4.03 1.02 -9.65
CA ASP A 103 -2.84 0.65 -10.43
C ASP A 103 -2.23 -0.68 -9.94
N ALA A 104 -2.42 -1.04 -8.67
CA ALA A 104 -2.03 -2.37 -8.18
C ALA A 104 -2.86 -3.49 -8.80
N MET A 105 -4.07 -3.21 -9.28
CA MET A 105 -4.92 -4.18 -9.98
C MET A 105 -4.64 -4.23 -11.50
N SER A 106 -3.79 -3.34 -12.02
CA SER A 106 -3.48 -3.20 -13.45
C SER A 106 -2.28 -4.06 -13.89
N GLY A 107 -2.32 -5.35 -13.55
CA GLY A 107 -1.42 -6.37 -14.10
C GLY A 107 -0.16 -6.71 -13.30
N TYR A 108 0.21 -5.93 -12.26
CA TYR A 108 1.45 -6.17 -11.49
C TYR A 108 1.22 -6.47 -10.00
N CYS A 109 -0.03 -6.48 -9.53
CA CYS A 109 -0.48 -6.74 -8.15
C CYS A 109 0.07 -5.83 -7.06
N VAL A 110 1.06 -5.02 -7.38
CA VAL A 110 1.56 -3.92 -6.57
C VAL A 110 1.56 -2.69 -7.43
N ARG A 111 1.49 -1.53 -6.80
CA ARG A 111 1.64 -0.27 -7.52
C ARG A 111 3.08 -0.11 -8.00
N TYR A 112 3.26 0.27 -9.25
CA TYR A 112 4.57 0.37 -9.90
C TYR A 112 4.78 1.65 -10.71
N HIS A 113 3.75 2.49 -10.86
CA HIS A 113 3.84 3.81 -11.47
C HIS A 113 3.58 4.92 -10.44
N PHE A 114 4.47 5.92 -10.45
CA PHE A 114 4.41 7.03 -9.51
C PHE A 114 4.68 8.36 -10.21
N THR A 115 4.14 9.45 -9.65
CA THR A 115 4.35 10.80 -10.16
C THR A 115 5.55 11.45 -9.49
N LYS A 116 6.47 12.04 -10.28
CA LYS A 116 7.58 12.84 -9.74
C LYS A 116 7.04 14.01 -8.91
N GLY A 117 7.60 14.22 -7.71
CA GLY A 117 7.13 15.21 -6.73
C GLY A 117 5.89 14.76 -5.94
N GLY A 118 5.32 13.60 -6.25
CA GLY A 118 4.23 13.01 -5.46
C GLY A 118 4.72 12.59 -4.07
N LYS A 119 3.85 12.71 -3.07
CA LYS A 119 4.12 12.22 -1.71
C LYS A 119 3.52 10.84 -1.51
N LEU A 120 4.31 9.95 -0.93
CA LEU A 120 3.94 8.57 -0.65
C LEU A 120 3.99 8.29 0.84
N LEU A 121 3.02 7.55 1.35
CA LEU A 121 3.13 6.85 2.62
C LEU A 121 3.61 5.43 2.34
N LEU A 122 4.74 5.06 2.94
CA LEU A 122 5.40 3.77 2.74
C LEU A 122 5.47 2.97 4.04
N PHE A 123 5.11 1.69 3.96
CA PHE A 123 5.39 0.70 4.99
C PHE A 123 6.63 -0.09 4.62
N LEU A 124 7.68 0.02 5.43
CA LEU A 124 9.00 -0.51 5.13
C LEU A 124 9.42 -1.60 6.11
N ALA A 125 10.06 -2.64 5.60
CA ALA A 125 10.74 -3.66 6.37
C ALA A 125 12.12 -3.92 5.76
N ARG A 126 13.01 -4.57 6.52
CA ARG A 126 14.30 -4.97 5.98
C ARG A 126 14.16 -6.21 5.10
N ASP A 127 14.79 -6.15 3.93
CA ASP A 127 15.01 -7.34 3.10
C ASP A 127 16.17 -8.19 3.63
N GLU A 128 16.49 -9.28 2.92
CA GLU A 128 17.59 -10.18 3.25
C GLU A 128 18.97 -9.49 3.23
N GLN A 129 19.09 -8.37 2.52
CA GLN A 129 20.28 -7.51 2.44
C GLN A 129 20.24 -6.35 3.45
N SER A 130 19.30 -6.41 4.41
CA SER A 130 19.08 -5.40 5.46
C SER A 130 18.70 -4.00 4.94
N GLN A 131 18.27 -3.88 3.68
CA GLN A 131 17.79 -2.63 3.10
C GLN A 131 16.32 -2.40 3.45
N LEU A 132 15.95 -1.15 3.77
CA LEU A 132 14.55 -0.80 4.00
C LEU A 132 13.83 -0.72 2.65
N VAL A 133 12.87 -1.63 2.45
CA VAL A 133 12.09 -1.72 1.22
C VAL A 133 10.58 -1.80 1.53
N PRO A 134 9.70 -1.35 0.63
CA PRO A 134 8.26 -1.59 0.77
C PRO A 134 7.93 -3.08 0.79
N PHE A 135 6.84 -3.45 1.48
CA PHE A 135 6.41 -4.86 1.59
C PHE A 135 6.13 -5.54 0.25
N ARG A 136 5.68 -4.78 -0.76
CA ARG A 136 5.24 -5.26 -2.07
C ARG A 136 4.29 -6.45 -1.99
N SER A 137 3.45 -6.50 -0.96
CA SER A 137 2.46 -7.56 -0.82
C SER A 137 1.31 -7.31 -1.79
N ALA A 138 0.93 -8.35 -2.54
CA ALA A 138 -0.10 -8.23 -3.57
C ALA A 138 -1.39 -7.60 -3.01
N PHE A 139 -1.81 -6.53 -3.68
CA PHE A 139 -3.02 -5.76 -3.43
C PHE A 139 -3.05 -5.09 -2.05
N SER A 140 -1.90 -4.93 -1.40
CA SER A 140 -1.78 -4.21 -0.13
C SER A 140 -1.64 -2.70 -0.34
N ARG A 141 -1.87 -1.92 0.71
CA ARG A 141 -1.74 -0.45 0.73
C ARG A 141 -0.39 -0.02 1.29
N ASP A 142 0.69 -0.67 0.87
CA ASP A 142 2.04 -0.46 1.41
C ASP A 142 2.81 0.70 0.75
N SER A 143 2.32 1.20 -0.38
CA SER A 143 2.89 2.35 -1.12
C SER A 143 1.78 3.20 -1.75
N GLU A 144 1.19 4.11 -0.97
CA GLU A 144 0.00 4.90 -1.35
C GLU A 144 0.30 6.39 -1.42
N ASP A 145 -0.39 7.13 -2.30
CA ASP A 145 -0.28 8.59 -2.34
C ASP A 145 -0.90 9.22 -1.10
N VAL A 146 -0.33 10.34 -0.67
CA VAL A 146 -0.91 11.21 0.36
C VAL A 146 -0.86 12.67 -0.09
N ALA A 147 -1.92 13.42 0.17
CA ALA A 147 -1.94 14.85 -0.14
C ALA A 147 -1.01 15.64 0.80
N ASP A 148 -1.15 15.38 2.10
CA ASP A 148 -0.44 16.05 3.18
C ASP A 148 -0.49 15.19 4.46
N GLU A 149 0.05 15.73 5.56
CA GLU A 149 0.13 15.04 6.85
C GLU A 149 -1.21 14.92 7.59
N ASP A 150 -2.23 15.67 7.17
CA ASP A 150 -3.57 15.68 7.75
C ASP A 150 -4.57 14.81 6.95
N ALA A 151 -4.12 14.19 5.86
CA ALA A 151 -4.93 13.26 5.09
C ALA A 151 -5.46 12.10 5.96
N LEU A 152 -6.69 11.65 5.67
CA LEU A 152 -7.35 10.54 6.37
C LEU A 152 -6.43 9.31 6.48
N TRP A 153 -5.73 8.96 5.40
CA TRP A 153 -4.82 7.82 5.39
C TRP A 153 -3.66 8.00 6.38
N VAL A 154 -3.06 9.19 6.46
CA VAL A 154 -1.98 9.48 7.42
C VAL A 154 -2.49 9.38 8.85
N LYS A 155 -3.65 9.97 9.16
CA LYS A 155 -4.30 9.86 10.47
C LYS A 155 -4.56 8.41 10.87
N ALA A 156 -5.11 7.61 9.96
CA ALA A 156 -5.34 6.18 10.18
C ALA A 156 -4.04 5.42 10.46
N VAL A 157 -2.98 5.67 9.69
CA VAL A 157 -1.69 5.01 9.87
C VAL A 157 -1.03 5.39 11.20
N ARG A 158 -1.20 6.62 11.69
CA ARG A 158 -0.74 6.98 13.04
C ARG A 158 -1.42 6.14 14.13
N GLU A 159 -2.71 5.85 13.99
CA GLU A 159 -3.43 4.95 14.89
C GLU A 159 -2.87 3.52 14.83
N TYR A 160 -2.70 2.97 13.61
CA TYR A 160 -2.16 1.61 13.45
C TYR A 160 -0.73 1.51 13.95
N ALA A 161 0.11 2.51 13.69
CA ALA A 161 1.49 2.59 14.17
C ALA A 161 1.53 2.58 15.70
N ALA A 162 0.72 3.42 16.36
CA ALA A 162 0.64 3.47 17.82
C ALA A 162 0.19 2.13 18.42
N ILE A 163 -0.82 1.47 17.83
CA ILE A 163 -1.27 0.14 18.26
C ILE A 163 -0.18 -0.91 18.03
N SER A 164 0.54 -0.84 16.91
CA SER A 164 1.57 -1.81 16.54
C SER A 164 2.78 -1.84 17.48
N LEU A 165 3.01 -0.76 18.24
CA LEU A 165 4.08 -0.64 19.22
C LEU A 165 3.74 -1.31 20.56
N LEU A 166 2.48 -1.74 20.74
CA LEU A 166 2.05 -2.43 21.96
C LEU A 166 2.33 -3.93 21.88
N PRO A 167 2.56 -4.58 23.03
CA PRO A 167 2.63 -6.03 23.11
C PRO A 167 1.39 -6.69 22.49
N PRO A 168 1.51 -7.82 21.76
CA PRO A 168 0.40 -8.45 21.06
C PRO A 168 -0.84 -8.71 21.94
N GLU A 169 -0.65 -9.08 23.20
CA GLU A 169 -1.70 -9.32 24.19
C GLU A 169 -2.52 -8.06 24.52
N ASP A 170 -1.95 -6.87 24.32
CA ASP A 170 -2.57 -5.59 24.63
C ASP A 170 -3.23 -4.92 23.43
N GLN A 171 -2.83 -5.29 22.21
CA GLN A 171 -3.32 -4.68 20.96
C GLN A 171 -4.85 -4.75 20.85
N ARG A 172 -5.47 -5.89 21.18
CA ARG A 172 -6.94 -6.04 21.11
C ARG A 172 -7.67 -5.06 22.05
N ARG A 173 -7.11 -4.83 23.24
CA ARG A 173 -7.67 -3.87 24.22
C ARG A 173 -7.48 -2.44 23.72
N ALA A 174 -6.32 -2.13 23.17
CA ALA A 174 -6.03 -0.83 22.58
C ALA A 174 -6.96 -0.49 21.41
N ILE A 175 -7.18 -1.43 20.47
CA ILE A 175 -8.12 -1.25 19.35
C ILE A 175 -9.50 -0.84 19.85
N LYS A 176 -10.05 -1.56 20.85
CA LYS A 176 -11.36 -1.23 21.43
C LYS A 176 -11.40 0.16 22.06
N SER A 177 -10.34 0.53 22.78
CA SER A 177 -10.23 1.85 23.40
C SER A 177 -10.15 2.97 22.35
N ARG A 178 -9.35 2.78 21.28
CA ARG A 178 -9.25 3.74 20.19
C ARG A 178 -10.56 3.88 19.42
N ILE A 179 -11.27 2.79 19.14
CA ILE A 179 -12.61 2.84 18.53
C ILE A 179 -13.55 3.75 19.34
N ALA A 180 -13.63 3.54 20.67
CA ALA A 180 -14.49 4.36 21.53
C ALA A 180 -14.08 5.85 21.54
N ALA A 181 -12.79 6.14 21.60
CA ALA A 181 -12.28 7.51 21.58
C ALA A 181 -12.57 8.22 20.25
N LEU A 182 -12.34 7.55 19.12
CA LEU A 182 -12.61 8.07 17.79
C LEU A 182 -14.12 8.28 17.54
N GLN A 183 -14.96 7.38 18.05
CA GLN A 183 -16.41 7.55 18.01
C GLN A 183 -16.88 8.76 18.84
N ALA A 184 -16.24 9.01 19.98
CA ALA A 184 -16.55 10.16 20.82
C ALA A 184 -16.10 11.49 20.19
N ALA A 185 -15.00 11.49 19.43
CA ALA A 185 -14.57 12.67 18.66
C ALA A 185 -15.58 13.06 17.58
N GLY A 186 -16.16 12.07 16.88
CA GLY A 186 -17.34 12.24 16.04
C GLY A 186 -17.13 12.96 14.71
N ASP A 187 -15.92 13.43 14.39
CA ASP A 187 -15.60 13.96 13.06
C ASP A 187 -15.53 12.84 12.00
N SER A 188 -15.61 13.23 10.72
CA SER A 188 -15.69 12.27 9.61
C SER A 188 -14.51 11.32 9.55
N ASP A 189 -13.30 11.81 9.81
CA ASP A 189 -12.08 11.01 9.72
C ASP A 189 -12.00 10.04 10.88
N SER A 190 -12.26 10.53 12.10
CA SER A 190 -12.31 9.67 13.30
C SER A 190 -13.33 8.55 13.15
N LEU A 191 -14.52 8.85 12.63
CA LEU A 191 -15.55 7.84 12.38
C LEU A 191 -15.15 6.83 11.29
N ALA A 192 -14.44 7.27 10.25
CA ALA A 192 -13.92 6.38 9.21
C ALA A 192 -12.86 5.42 9.77
N ILE A 193 -11.93 5.94 10.58
CA ILE A 193 -10.87 5.13 11.21
C ILE A 193 -11.46 4.16 12.24
N ALA A 194 -12.42 4.59 13.05
CA ALA A 194 -13.12 3.73 14.00
C ALA A 194 -13.84 2.56 13.30
N ARG A 195 -14.44 2.82 12.13
CA ARG A 195 -15.08 1.78 11.31
C ARG A 195 -14.06 0.78 10.80
N ASP A 196 -12.91 1.25 10.31
CA ASP A 196 -11.86 0.35 9.83
C ASP A 196 -11.30 -0.53 10.96
N LEU A 197 -11.00 0.05 12.12
CA LEU A 197 -10.58 -0.69 13.32
C LEU A 197 -11.64 -1.69 13.81
N THR A 198 -12.92 -1.38 13.65
CA THR A 198 -14.01 -2.31 13.98
C THR A 198 -13.98 -3.54 13.06
N ILE A 199 -13.73 -3.32 11.76
CA ILE A 199 -13.57 -4.42 10.80
C ILE A 199 -12.31 -5.23 11.14
N GLU A 200 -11.20 -4.58 11.50
CA GLU A 200 -9.98 -5.25 11.95
C GLU A 200 -10.26 -6.18 13.14
N LEU A 201 -10.98 -5.68 14.16
CA LEU A 201 -11.33 -6.45 15.35
C LEU A 201 -12.22 -7.67 15.05
N SER A 202 -13.02 -7.61 13.99
CA SER A 202 -13.87 -8.71 13.52
C SER A 202 -13.09 -9.83 12.84
N GLY A 203 -11.84 -9.57 12.43
CA GLY A 203 -11.02 -10.52 11.66
C GLY A 203 -11.48 -10.71 10.22
N LYS A 204 -12.38 -9.86 9.70
CA LYS A 204 -12.83 -9.92 8.31
C LYS A 204 -11.68 -9.53 7.37
N ARG A 205 -11.35 -10.43 6.45
CA ARG A 205 -10.25 -10.26 5.48
C ARG A 205 -10.78 -10.03 4.08
N ARG A 206 -10.06 -9.21 3.31
CA ARG A 206 -10.34 -9.01 1.89
C ARG A 206 -9.77 -10.21 1.12
N PRO A 207 -10.56 -10.87 0.25
CA PRO A 207 -9.99 -11.84 -0.69
C PRO A 207 -9.06 -11.10 -1.66
N PRO A 208 -8.03 -11.77 -2.21
CA PRO A 208 -7.09 -11.13 -3.13
C PRO A 208 -7.73 -10.64 -4.44
N PHE A 209 -8.81 -11.27 -4.87
CA PHE A 209 -9.61 -10.90 -6.04
C PHE A 209 -11.07 -11.25 -5.75
N ASP A 210 -11.99 -10.58 -6.45
CA ASP A 210 -13.44 -10.82 -6.41
C ASP A 210 -13.85 -12.05 -7.24
#